data_AF-A0A452YKF0-F1
#
_entry.id   AF-A0A452YKF0-F1
#
_cell.length_a   1.000
_cell.length_b   1.000
_cell.length_c   1.000
_cell.angle_alpha   90.00
_cell.angle_beta   90.00
_cell.angle_gamma   90.00
#
_symmetry.space_group_name_H-M   'P 1'
#
loop_
_entity.id
_entity.type
_entity.pdbx_description
1 polymer ?
#
loop_
_entity_poly.entity_id
_entity_poly.type
_entity_poly.pdbx_seq_one_letter_code
_entity_poly.pdbx_strand_id
1 'polypeptide(L)'
;LRLKDKVVQETWTRTGGHVTDYTLYTGALGTALLLFKSFQVTGDRRDLNLASEIVQACDAASLGLPRRFLTFICGRAGVCALGAVIAKHCNDQLMETNFLSSFDEIIITEKVPNELLYGRAGYLWACLFLNEHLSDKTIPAEHISSVAKDIIMEGRKLSNKGSCPLMYEWHGKKYWGAAHGLAGIMHVLMHTELKLDEQDDVKNTLRYMISNRFPSGNYPSSEDSESDRLVHWCHGAPGVALTLAKAYQVFQDDHFKQSAAEAAEVVWNRGLLKRVGICHGISGNAYVFLSLYRLTGNVEYLYRAKAFACFLLENADRLIAEEAMHGGDRPFSLFEGKAGMAYLLLDMVNPSESRFPAYEL
;
A
#
# COMPACT_ATOMS: atom_id res chain seq x y z
N LEU A 1 20.49 0.05 -7.97
CA LEU A 1 21.46 -0.90 -7.40
C LEU A 1 22.15 -0.35 -6.15
N ARG A 2 23.00 0.69 -6.23
CA ARG A 2 23.70 1.25 -5.04
C ARG A 2 22.80 1.58 -3.83
N LEU A 3 21.60 2.13 -4.07
CA LEU A 3 20.65 2.47 -3.00
C LEU A 3 20.08 1.23 -2.29
N LYS A 4 19.78 0.16 -3.04
CA LYS A 4 19.33 -1.13 -2.51
C LYS A 4 20.41 -1.74 -1.61
N ASP A 5 21.66 -1.76 -2.09
CA ASP A 5 22.79 -2.31 -1.32
C ASP A 5 23.00 -1.53 -0.02
N LYS A 6 22.81 -0.20 -0.05
CA LYS A 6 22.86 0.63 1.15
C LYS A 6 21.73 0.32 2.13
N VAL A 7 20.50 0.08 1.66
CA VAL A 7 19.40 -0.36 2.52
C VAL A 7 19.76 -1.67 3.21
N VAL A 8 20.17 -2.70 2.45
CA VAL A 8 20.57 -4.00 2.99
C VAL A 8 21.69 -3.87 4.02
N GLN A 9 22.70 -3.06 3.74
CA GLN A 9 23.81 -2.83 4.66
C GLN A 9 23.32 -2.30 6.02
N GLU A 10 22.33 -1.41 6.03
CA GLU A 10 21.83 -0.73 7.22
C GLU A 10 20.77 -1.55 7.97
N THR A 11 19.92 -2.29 7.26
CA THR A 11 18.79 -3.01 7.85
C THR A 11 19.07 -4.48 8.15
N TRP A 12 20.10 -5.06 7.52
CA TRP A 12 20.42 -6.49 7.65
C TRP A 12 21.87 -6.75 8.05
N THR A 13 22.83 -6.19 7.32
CA THR A 13 24.26 -6.50 7.57
C THR A 13 24.75 -5.89 8.88
N ARG A 14 24.45 -4.61 9.15
CA ARG A 14 24.84 -3.93 10.39
C ARG A 14 24.17 -4.48 11.63
N THR A 15 22.97 -5.03 11.49
CA THR A 15 22.24 -5.67 12.59
C THR A 15 22.68 -7.11 12.84
N GLY A 16 23.60 -7.64 12.02
CA GLY A 16 24.04 -9.04 12.12
C GLY A 16 22.92 -10.04 11.84
N GLY A 17 21.95 -9.67 11.00
CA GLY A 17 20.75 -10.48 10.73
C GLY A 17 19.69 -10.45 11.84
N HIS A 18 19.85 -9.60 12.87
CA HIS A 18 18.86 -9.49 13.95
C HIS A 18 17.68 -8.58 13.54
N VAL A 19 16.47 -9.12 13.63
CA VAL A 19 15.22 -8.41 13.29
C VAL A 19 14.53 -7.93 14.57
N THR A 20 14.42 -6.61 14.74
CA THR A 20 13.70 -5.96 15.85
C THR A 20 12.32 -5.47 15.44
N ASP A 21 12.20 -4.93 14.23
CA ASP A 21 10.94 -4.60 13.56
C ASP A 21 10.81 -5.49 12.33
N TYR A 22 9.81 -6.37 12.34
CA TYR A 22 9.53 -7.32 11.26
C TYR A 22 8.51 -6.76 10.25
N THR A 23 7.93 -5.59 10.48
CA THR A 23 6.83 -5.09 9.64
C THR A 23 7.31 -4.70 8.25
N LEU A 24 6.39 -4.70 7.28
CA LEU A 24 6.68 -4.16 5.95
C LEU A 24 6.87 -2.63 6.00
N TYR A 25 6.09 -1.97 6.87
CA TYR A 25 6.06 -0.52 6.98
C TYR A 25 7.45 0.06 7.30
N THR A 26 8.00 -0.31 8.45
CA THR A 26 9.26 0.24 8.98
C THR A 26 10.38 -0.77 9.14
N GLY A 27 10.08 -2.06 9.03
CA GLY A 27 10.96 -3.16 9.41
C GLY A 27 11.70 -3.87 8.28
N ALA A 28 12.27 -5.01 8.64
CA ALA A 28 13.10 -5.83 7.76
C ALA A 28 12.31 -6.47 6.61
N LEU A 29 11.01 -6.74 6.78
CA LEU A 29 10.17 -7.25 5.71
C LEU A 29 10.07 -6.25 4.54
N GLY A 30 10.13 -4.94 4.83
CA GLY A 30 10.25 -3.91 3.78
C GLY A 30 11.54 -4.04 2.97
N THR A 31 12.63 -4.48 3.59
CA THR A 31 13.89 -4.82 2.89
C THR A 31 13.74 -6.08 2.05
N ALA A 32 13.08 -7.12 2.57
CA ALA A 32 12.80 -8.33 1.81
C ALA A 32 11.96 -8.03 0.55
N LEU A 33 10.93 -7.19 0.66
CA LEU A 33 10.10 -6.80 -0.48
C LEU A 33 10.90 -6.00 -1.52
N LEU A 34 11.80 -5.10 -1.09
CA LEU A 34 12.70 -4.38 -2.00
C LEU A 34 13.64 -5.32 -2.76
N LEU A 35 14.22 -6.30 -2.07
CA LEU A 35 15.08 -7.32 -2.69
C LEU A 35 14.30 -8.19 -3.67
N PHE A 36 13.09 -8.62 -3.29
CA PHE A 36 12.22 -9.37 -4.18
C PHE A 36 11.87 -8.57 -5.45
N LYS A 37 11.57 -7.28 -5.31
CA LYS A 37 11.38 -6.38 -6.45
C LYS A 37 12.62 -6.25 -7.32
N SER A 38 13.80 -6.13 -6.70
CA SER A 38 15.08 -6.11 -7.42
C SER A 38 15.29 -7.39 -8.22
N PHE A 39 14.99 -8.56 -7.64
CA PHE A 39 15.01 -9.85 -8.34
C PHE A 39 14.04 -9.86 -9.54
N GLN A 40 12.79 -9.40 -9.36
CA GLN A 40 11.81 -9.36 -10.45
C GLN A 40 12.28 -8.51 -11.64
N VAL A 41 13.02 -7.43 -11.37
CA VAL A 41 13.54 -6.53 -12.42
C VAL A 41 14.84 -7.04 -13.05
N THR A 42 15.72 -7.67 -12.26
CA THR A 42 17.11 -7.98 -12.69
C THR A 42 17.37 -9.46 -12.96
N GLY A 43 16.54 -10.36 -12.43
CA GLY A 43 16.79 -11.80 -12.40
C GLY A 43 17.89 -12.24 -11.43
N ASP A 44 18.44 -11.36 -10.58
CA ASP A 44 19.52 -11.71 -9.67
C ASP A 44 19.04 -12.61 -8.53
N ARG A 45 19.36 -13.90 -8.62
CA ARG A 45 18.99 -14.89 -7.60
C ARG A 45 19.59 -14.63 -6.22
N ARG A 46 20.67 -13.84 -6.12
CA ARG A 46 21.24 -13.46 -4.82
C ARG A 46 20.27 -12.57 -4.03
N ASP A 47 19.57 -11.68 -4.74
CA ASP A 47 18.54 -10.83 -4.12
C ASP A 47 17.35 -11.68 -3.64
N LEU A 48 16.92 -12.66 -4.44
CA LEU A 48 15.86 -13.59 -4.05
C LEU A 48 16.25 -14.43 -2.82
N ASN A 49 17.45 -15.01 -2.82
CA ASN A 49 17.94 -15.80 -1.69
C ASN A 49 18.04 -14.96 -0.41
N LEU A 50 18.55 -13.72 -0.51
CA LEU A 50 18.61 -12.82 0.64
C LEU A 50 17.22 -12.38 1.12
N ALA A 51 16.28 -12.13 0.20
CA ALA A 51 14.89 -11.86 0.58
C ALA A 51 14.29 -13.04 1.35
N SER A 52 14.60 -14.27 0.94
CA SER A 52 14.21 -15.52 1.60
C SER A 52 14.80 -15.66 3.01
N GLU A 53 16.06 -15.29 3.21
CA GLU A 53 16.69 -15.27 4.55
C GLU A 53 16.03 -14.24 5.47
N ILE A 54 15.80 -13.03 4.96
CA ILE A 54 15.21 -11.94 5.74
C ILE A 54 13.76 -12.27 6.14
N VAL A 55 12.96 -12.85 5.25
CA VAL A 55 11.56 -13.18 5.58
C VAL A 55 11.46 -14.29 6.63
N GLN A 56 12.39 -15.27 6.63
CA GLN A 56 12.47 -16.28 7.70
C GLN A 56 12.83 -15.65 9.05
N ALA A 57 13.75 -14.68 9.07
CA ALA A 57 14.07 -13.96 10.30
C ALA A 57 12.91 -13.07 10.78
N CYS A 58 12.14 -12.49 9.85
CA CYS A 58 10.91 -11.77 10.17
C CYS A 58 9.85 -12.70 10.77
N ASP A 59 9.71 -13.91 10.23
CA ASP A 59 8.81 -14.93 10.76
C ASP A 59 9.15 -15.27 12.21
N ALA A 60 10.42 -15.63 12.46
CA ALA A 60 10.92 -15.91 13.80
C ALA A 60 10.72 -14.74 14.77
N ALA A 61 10.95 -13.50 14.33
CA ALA A 61 10.75 -12.29 15.15
C ALA A 61 9.27 -11.95 15.39
N SER A 62 8.37 -12.41 14.53
CA SER A 62 6.93 -12.17 14.65
C SER A 62 6.21 -13.20 15.56
N LEU A 63 6.89 -14.28 15.95
CA LEU A 63 6.36 -15.30 16.85
C LEU A 63 6.07 -14.73 18.25
N GLY A 64 4.92 -15.09 18.82
CA GLY A 64 4.55 -14.74 20.20
C GLY A 64 4.11 -13.29 20.42
N LEU A 65 4.07 -12.45 19.37
CA LEU A 65 3.61 -11.07 19.48
C LEU A 65 2.07 -10.97 19.57
N PRO A 66 1.53 -9.87 20.14
CA PRO A 66 0.10 -9.74 20.34
C PRO A 66 -0.68 -9.87 19.02
N ARG A 67 -1.80 -10.60 19.05
CA ARG A 67 -2.71 -10.90 17.92
C ARG A 67 -3.33 -9.67 17.21
N ARG A 68 -2.87 -8.45 17.52
CA ARG A 68 -3.37 -7.17 16.99
C ARG A 68 -2.67 -6.71 15.71
N PHE A 69 -1.54 -7.31 15.34
CA PHE A 69 -0.76 -6.95 14.16
C PHE A 69 -0.95 -8.00 13.07
N LEU A 70 -2.06 -7.92 12.32
CA LEU A 70 -2.49 -8.99 11.42
C LEU A 70 -2.52 -8.64 9.93
N THR A 71 -2.19 -7.41 9.54
CA THR A 71 -2.28 -6.94 8.14
C THR A 71 -1.04 -7.24 7.32
N PHE A 72 -1.11 -7.01 6.00
CA PHE A 72 0.07 -7.10 5.14
C PHE A 72 1.17 -6.08 5.50
N ILE A 73 0.78 -4.84 5.80
CA ILE A 73 1.74 -3.74 5.95
C ILE A 73 2.39 -3.73 7.35
N CYS A 74 1.59 -3.96 8.40
CA CYS A 74 2.05 -3.80 9.78
C CYS A 74 1.97 -5.09 10.60
N GLY A 75 1.76 -6.24 9.96
CA GLY A 75 1.39 -7.46 10.67
C GLY A 75 1.92 -8.75 10.08
N ARG A 76 1.50 -9.84 10.74
CA ARG A 76 1.95 -11.20 10.44
C ARG A 76 1.46 -11.71 9.09
N ALA A 77 0.30 -11.26 8.61
CA ALA A 77 -0.16 -11.64 7.27
C ALA A 77 0.82 -11.20 6.19
N GLY A 78 1.51 -10.07 6.36
CA GLY A 78 2.56 -9.63 5.43
C GLY A 78 3.75 -10.57 5.39
N VAL A 79 4.21 -11.01 6.57
CA VAL A 79 5.34 -11.95 6.69
C VAL A 79 5.00 -13.26 6.02
N CYS A 80 3.85 -13.85 6.36
CA CYS A 80 3.42 -15.13 5.81
C CYS A 80 3.14 -15.04 4.30
N ALA A 81 2.42 -14.00 3.84
CA ALA A 81 2.06 -13.84 2.44
C ALA A 81 3.28 -13.61 1.54
N LEU A 82 4.17 -12.68 1.94
CA LEU A 82 5.41 -12.43 1.18
C LEU A 82 6.35 -13.65 1.25
N GLY A 83 6.41 -14.32 2.40
CA GLY A 83 7.21 -15.54 2.59
C GLY A 83 6.80 -16.66 1.65
N ALA A 84 5.49 -16.94 1.54
CA ALA A 84 4.97 -17.95 0.63
C ALA A 84 5.28 -17.65 -0.85
N VAL A 85 5.11 -16.39 -1.27
CA VAL A 85 5.43 -15.95 -2.64
C VAL A 85 6.94 -16.06 -2.92
N ILE A 86 7.80 -15.61 -2.01
CA ILE A 86 9.25 -15.75 -2.16
C ILE A 86 9.63 -17.24 -2.23
N ALA A 87 9.05 -18.09 -1.38
CA ALA A 87 9.31 -19.53 -1.36
C ALA A 87 8.93 -20.21 -2.69
N LYS A 88 7.77 -19.86 -3.29
CA LYS A 88 7.38 -20.31 -4.64
C LYS A 88 8.45 -19.95 -5.67
N HIS A 89 8.96 -18.71 -5.66
CA HIS A 89 10.02 -18.28 -6.57
C HIS A 89 11.38 -18.96 -6.32
N CYS A 90 11.64 -19.37 -5.08
CA CYS A 90 12.79 -20.20 -4.73
C CYS A 90 12.65 -21.67 -5.17
N ASN A 91 11.45 -22.10 -5.58
CA ASN A 91 11.04 -23.49 -5.76
C ASN A 91 11.15 -24.33 -4.47
N ASP A 92 10.84 -23.70 -3.32
CA ASP A 92 10.82 -24.38 -2.01
C ASP A 92 9.38 -24.63 -1.56
N GLN A 93 8.83 -25.78 -1.97
CA GLN A 93 7.45 -26.15 -1.69
C GLN A 93 7.18 -26.34 -0.18
N LEU A 94 8.19 -26.78 0.58
CA LEU A 94 8.05 -27.00 2.01
C LEU A 94 7.93 -25.65 2.74
N MET A 95 8.80 -24.70 2.40
CA MET A 95 8.75 -23.34 2.94
C MET A 95 7.46 -22.63 2.54
N GLU A 96 7.00 -22.78 1.30
CA GLU A 96 5.72 -22.24 0.85
C GLU A 96 4.56 -22.78 1.70
N THR A 97 4.51 -24.10 1.89
CA THR A 97 3.47 -24.75 2.71
C THR A 97 3.51 -24.25 4.16
N ASN A 98 4.69 -24.12 4.75
CA ASN A 98 4.85 -23.66 6.14
C ASN A 98 4.33 -22.23 6.33
N PHE A 99 4.60 -21.34 5.39
CA PHE A 99 4.08 -19.97 5.45
C PHE A 99 2.57 -19.91 5.25
N LEU A 100 2.00 -20.72 4.35
CA LEU A 100 0.55 -20.81 4.18
C LEU A 100 -0.13 -21.35 5.44
N SER A 101 0.42 -22.41 6.05
CA SER A 101 -0.08 -22.91 7.34
C SER A 101 0.00 -21.84 8.44
N SER A 102 1.09 -21.07 8.48
CA SER A 102 1.22 -19.95 9.42
C SER A 102 0.24 -18.80 9.15
N PHE A 103 -0.14 -18.60 7.89
CA PHE A 103 -1.17 -17.63 7.50
C PHE A 103 -2.55 -18.07 7.99
N ASP A 104 -2.87 -19.36 7.91
CA ASP A 104 -4.14 -19.95 8.38
C ASP A 104 -4.36 -19.81 9.89
N GLU A 105 -3.27 -19.69 10.67
CA GLU A 105 -3.33 -19.45 12.11
C GLU A 105 -3.75 -18.00 12.48
N ILE A 106 -3.83 -17.10 11.51
CA ILE A 106 -4.20 -15.70 11.74
C ILE A 106 -5.71 -15.58 11.98
N ILE A 107 -6.08 -15.24 13.22
CA ILE A 107 -7.47 -15.09 13.64
C ILE A 107 -7.86 -13.60 13.66
N ILE A 108 -8.90 -13.25 12.88
CA ILE A 108 -9.56 -11.95 12.98
C ILE A 108 -10.46 -11.93 14.23
N THR A 109 -10.17 -11.05 15.18
CA THR A 109 -11.03 -10.86 16.37
C THR A 109 -12.07 -9.75 16.15
N GLU A 110 -13.08 -9.70 17.01
CA GLU A 110 -14.16 -8.69 16.95
C GLU A 110 -13.65 -7.25 17.13
N LYS A 111 -12.49 -7.03 17.78
CA LYS A 111 -11.97 -5.69 18.12
C LYS A 111 -11.04 -5.09 17.06
N VAL A 112 -10.86 -5.75 15.93
CA VAL A 112 -9.95 -5.30 14.87
C VAL A 112 -10.64 -4.22 14.03
N PRO A 113 -9.99 -3.08 13.74
CA PRO A 113 -10.57 -2.01 12.92
C PRO A 113 -10.77 -2.47 11.47
N ASN A 114 -11.28 -1.59 10.60
CA ASN A 114 -11.53 -1.95 9.20
C ASN A 114 -10.45 -1.45 8.23
N GLU A 115 -9.60 -0.52 8.64
CA GLU A 115 -8.64 0.16 7.75
C GLU A 115 -7.44 -0.69 7.31
N LEU A 116 -6.57 -0.13 6.47
CA LEU A 116 -5.57 -0.89 5.72
C LEU A 116 -4.33 -1.24 6.57
N LEU A 117 -3.90 -0.38 7.49
CA LEU A 117 -2.66 -0.63 8.22
C LEU A 117 -2.83 -1.63 9.36
N TYR A 118 -3.98 -1.67 10.04
CA TYR A 118 -4.20 -2.51 11.22
C TYR A 118 -5.53 -3.28 11.20
N GLY A 119 -6.34 -3.12 10.16
CA GLY A 119 -7.70 -3.63 10.11
C GLY A 119 -7.96 -4.77 9.12
N ARG A 120 -9.25 -5.10 8.99
CA ARG A 120 -9.75 -6.15 8.10
C ARG A 120 -9.38 -5.92 6.64
N ALA A 121 -9.40 -4.68 6.14
CA ALA A 121 -8.99 -4.40 4.77
C ALA A 121 -7.51 -4.75 4.53
N GLY A 122 -6.63 -4.48 5.50
CA GLY A 122 -5.21 -4.84 5.41
C GLY A 122 -4.93 -6.34 5.41
N TYR A 123 -5.79 -7.12 6.07
CA TYR A 123 -5.75 -8.58 6.03
C TYR A 123 -6.30 -9.12 4.71
N LEU A 124 -7.46 -8.61 4.31
CA LEU A 124 -8.12 -9.00 3.06
C LEU A 124 -7.21 -8.71 1.86
N TRP A 125 -6.47 -7.60 1.88
CA TRP A 125 -5.42 -7.31 0.89
C TRP A 125 -4.35 -8.41 0.85
N ALA A 126 -3.91 -8.94 2.00
CA ALA A 126 -2.94 -10.04 2.04
C ALA A 126 -3.50 -11.33 1.43
N CYS A 127 -4.78 -11.64 1.66
CA CYS A 127 -5.46 -12.78 1.04
C CYS A 127 -5.50 -12.64 -0.49
N LEU A 128 -5.85 -11.45 -0.98
CA LEU A 128 -5.89 -11.16 -2.42
C LEU A 128 -4.50 -11.23 -3.05
N PHE A 129 -3.48 -10.72 -2.36
CA PHE A 129 -2.08 -10.84 -2.78
C PHE A 129 -1.63 -12.30 -2.92
N LEU A 130 -1.98 -13.18 -1.97
CA LEU A 130 -1.70 -14.60 -2.08
C LEU A 130 -2.35 -15.22 -3.31
N ASN A 131 -3.62 -14.89 -3.57
CA ASN A 131 -4.33 -15.44 -4.72
C ASN A 131 -3.77 -14.96 -6.06
N GLU A 132 -3.37 -13.69 -6.16
CA GLU A 132 -2.77 -13.11 -7.36
C GLU A 132 -1.43 -13.78 -7.70
N HIS A 133 -0.58 -14.03 -6.70
CA HIS A 133 0.80 -14.49 -6.94
C HIS A 133 0.99 -16.01 -6.87
N LEU A 134 0.15 -16.73 -6.13
CA LEU A 134 0.25 -18.18 -5.99
C LEU A 134 -0.75 -18.90 -6.91
N SER A 135 -2.04 -18.72 -6.64
CA SER A 135 -3.15 -19.34 -7.34
C SER A 135 -4.45 -18.69 -6.87
N ASP A 136 -5.43 -18.51 -7.77
CA ASP A 136 -6.78 -17.99 -7.48
C ASP A 136 -7.56 -18.80 -6.43
N LYS A 137 -7.03 -19.96 -6.03
CA LYS A 137 -7.61 -20.89 -5.04
C LYS A 137 -6.79 -21.03 -3.76
N THR A 138 -5.70 -20.27 -3.59
CA THR A 138 -4.87 -20.37 -2.38
C THR A 138 -5.67 -20.04 -1.13
N ILE A 139 -6.38 -18.90 -1.14
CA ILE A 139 -7.35 -18.53 -0.12
C ILE A 139 -8.76 -18.75 -0.69
N PRO A 140 -9.64 -19.50 0.01
CA PRO A 140 -10.99 -19.76 -0.45
C PRO A 140 -11.81 -18.48 -0.69
N ALA A 141 -12.56 -18.45 -1.79
CA ALA A 141 -13.41 -17.31 -2.17
C ALA A 141 -14.48 -17.01 -1.11
N GLU A 142 -14.97 -18.04 -0.41
CA GLU A 142 -15.93 -17.91 0.68
C GLU A 142 -15.34 -17.12 1.86
N HIS A 143 -14.06 -17.33 2.18
CA HIS A 143 -13.37 -16.59 3.24
C HIS A 143 -13.19 -15.12 2.87
N ILE A 144 -12.70 -14.86 1.65
CA ILE A 144 -12.55 -13.50 1.09
C ILE A 144 -13.91 -12.77 1.13
N SER A 145 -14.97 -13.42 0.66
CA SER A 145 -16.32 -12.87 0.64
C SER A 145 -16.87 -12.62 2.05
N SER A 146 -16.59 -13.52 3.00
CA SER A 146 -17.00 -13.35 4.40
C SER A 146 -16.36 -12.12 5.04
N VAL A 147 -15.04 -11.93 4.85
CA VAL A 147 -14.33 -10.76 5.40
C VAL A 147 -14.82 -9.47 4.75
N ALA A 148 -15.01 -9.45 3.43
CA ALA A 148 -15.57 -8.30 2.71
C ALA A 148 -16.97 -7.93 3.21
N LYS A 149 -17.83 -8.93 3.42
CA LYS A 149 -19.18 -8.74 3.95
C LYS A 149 -19.17 -8.15 5.36
N ASP A 150 -18.27 -8.60 6.23
CA ASP A 150 -18.12 -8.03 7.58
C ASP A 150 -17.71 -6.56 7.53
N ILE A 151 -16.76 -6.20 6.65
CA ILE A 151 -16.35 -4.80 6.43
C ILE A 151 -17.55 -3.96 5.99
N ILE A 152 -18.34 -4.43 5.03
CA ILE A 152 -19.51 -3.68 4.53
C ILE A 152 -20.58 -3.55 5.61
N MET A 153 -20.86 -4.62 6.33
CA MET A 153 -21.84 -4.61 7.43
C MET A 153 -21.46 -3.60 8.51
N GLU A 154 -20.19 -3.57 8.94
CA GLU A 154 -19.72 -2.58 9.90
C GLU A 154 -19.78 -1.15 9.34
N GLY A 155 -19.45 -0.97 8.05
CA GLY A 155 -19.56 0.31 7.36
C GLY A 155 -20.97 0.88 7.32
N ARG A 156 -21.95 0.01 7.03
CA ARG A 156 -23.38 0.34 7.03
C ARG A 156 -23.90 0.68 8.44
N LYS A 157 -23.40 0.02 9.48
CA LYS A 157 -23.81 0.27 10.88
C LYS A 157 -23.40 1.66 11.37
N LEU A 158 -22.20 2.12 11.02
CA LEU A 158 -21.70 3.43 11.43
C LEU A 158 -22.19 4.58 10.52
N SER A 159 -22.71 4.26 9.33
CA SER A 159 -23.31 5.25 8.44
C SER A 159 -24.59 5.85 9.04
N ASN A 160 -24.82 7.13 8.79
CA ASN A 160 -26.07 7.80 9.13
C ASN A 160 -26.97 7.86 7.88
N LYS A 161 -28.28 7.57 8.04
CA LYS A 161 -29.27 7.68 6.95
C LYS A 161 -29.23 9.09 6.33
N GLY A 162 -28.93 9.16 5.03
CA GLY A 162 -28.82 10.42 4.27
C GLY A 162 -27.39 10.99 4.11
N SER A 163 -26.37 10.24 4.54
CA SER A 163 -24.94 10.61 4.43
C SER A 163 -24.14 9.55 3.64
N CYS A 164 -22.80 9.55 3.76
CA CYS A 164 -21.91 8.56 3.14
C CYS A 164 -22.36 7.10 3.43
N PRO A 165 -22.64 6.25 2.41
CA PRO A 165 -23.22 4.91 2.58
C PRO A 165 -22.41 3.97 3.48
N LEU A 166 -21.08 4.02 3.35
CA LEU A 166 -20.15 3.30 4.22
C LEU A 166 -19.29 4.30 4.98
N MET A 167 -19.21 4.14 6.30
CA MET A 167 -18.39 4.97 7.16
C MET A 167 -17.61 4.11 8.17
N TYR A 168 -16.39 4.52 8.48
CA TYR A 168 -15.51 3.76 9.37
C TYR A 168 -14.78 4.70 10.32
N GLU A 169 -14.32 4.16 11.45
CA GLU A 169 -13.57 4.91 12.44
C GLU A 169 -12.30 4.15 12.83
N TRP A 170 -11.21 4.90 13.04
CA TRP A 170 -9.98 4.41 13.65
C TRP A 170 -9.50 5.46 14.65
N HIS A 171 -9.22 5.05 15.89
CA HIS A 171 -8.83 5.96 16.99
C HIS A 171 -9.78 7.17 17.16
N GLY A 172 -11.09 6.95 17.10
CA GLY A 172 -12.08 8.03 17.29
C GLY A 172 -12.23 8.98 16.11
N LYS A 173 -11.62 8.67 14.95
CA LYS A 173 -11.64 9.53 13.76
C LYS A 173 -12.11 8.79 12.52
N LYS A 174 -12.97 9.46 11.74
CA LYS A 174 -13.51 8.98 10.47
C LYS A 174 -12.60 9.38 9.31
N TYR A 175 -11.50 8.65 9.12
CA TYR A 175 -10.49 8.99 8.11
C TYR A 175 -10.96 8.74 6.67
N TRP A 176 -10.43 9.52 5.74
CA TRP A 176 -10.72 9.39 4.30
C TRP A 176 -9.60 8.75 3.49
N GLY A 177 -8.34 8.93 3.92
CA GLY A 177 -7.17 8.54 3.14
C GLY A 177 -6.94 7.02 3.03
N ALA A 178 -5.92 6.63 2.26
CA ALA A 178 -5.68 5.23 1.90
C ALA A 178 -5.17 4.36 3.06
N ALA A 179 -4.43 4.94 4.02
CA ALA A 179 -3.87 4.17 5.12
C ALA A 179 -4.94 3.77 6.15
N HIS A 180 -5.69 4.75 6.65
CA HIS A 180 -6.57 4.59 7.81
C HIS A 180 -8.06 4.78 7.51
N GLY A 181 -8.44 5.02 6.26
CA GLY A 181 -9.74 5.60 5.92
C GLY A 181 -10.46 4.95 4.75
N LEU A 182 -11.52 5.65 4.33
CA LEU A 182 -12.45 5.21 3.28
C LEU A 182 -11.73 4.75 2.00
N ALA A 183 -10.77 5.53 1.49
CA ALA A 183 -10.06 5.21 0.25
C ALA A 183 -9.37 3.84 0.31
N GLY A 184 -8.75 3.49 1.44
CA GLY A 184 -8.08 2.20 1.61
C GLY A 184 -9.06 1.04 1.61
N ILE A 185 -10.15 1.21 2.36
CA ILE A 185 -11.19 0.19 2.50
C ILE A 185 -11.90 -0.04 1.16
N MET A 186 -12.32 1.03 0.49
CA MET A 186 -12.97 0.93 -0.83
C MET A 186 -12.04 0.31 -1.87
N HIS A 187 -10.75 0.67 -1.86
CA HIS A 187 -9.77 0.08 -2.77
C HIS A 187 -9.73 -1.45 -2.66
N VAL A 188 -9.64 -1.97 -1.42
CA VAL A 188 -9.61 -3.41 -1.17
C VAL A 188 -10.92 -4.09 -1.56
N LEU A 189 -12.06 -3.51 -1.19
CA LEU A 189 -13.38 -4.08 -1.53
C LEU A 189 -13.58 -4.22 -3.05
N MET A 190 -13.07 -3.27 -3.85
CA MET A 190 -13.12 -3.31 -5.32
C MET A 190 -12.25 -4.41 -5.96
N HIS A 191 -11.45 -5.14 -5.20
CA HIS A 191 -10.74 -6.35 -5.65
C HIS A 191 -11.49 -7.64 -5.29
N THR A 192 -12.68 -7.54 -4.68
CA THR A 192 -13.51 -8.69 -4.32
C THR A 192 -14.78 -8.76 -5.16
N GLU A 193 -15.42 -9.93 -5.19
CA GLU A 193 -16.73 -10.09 -5.80
C GLU A 193 -17.82 -9.53 -4.88
N LEU A 194 -18.33 -8.36 -5.24
CA LEU A 194 -19.38 -7.66 -4.49
C LEU A 194 -20.75 -7.89 -5.13
N LYS A 195 -21.80 -7.99 -4.30
CA LYS A 195 -23.19 -7.96 -4.77
C LYS A 195 -23.56 -6.59 -5.31
N LEU A 196 -24.66 -6.49 -6.06
CA LEU A 196 -25.08 -5.22 -6.66
C LEU A 196 -25.30 -4.11 -5.62
N ASP A 197 -25.93 -4.41 -4.48
CA ASP A 197 -26.15 -3.44 -3.41
C ASP A 197 -24.83 -3.03 -2.72
N GLU A 198 -23.88 -3.96 -2.60
CA GLU A 198 -22.55 -3.73 -2.04
C GLU A 198 -21.68 -2.89 -3.00
N GLN A 199 -21.77 -3.13 -4.31
CA GLN A 199 -21.15 -2.31 -5.34
C GLN A 199 -21.69 -0.88 -5.32
N ASP A 200 -23.01 -0.71 -5.20
CA ASP A 200 -23.64 0.61 -5.12
C ASP A 200 -23.17 1.38 -3.89
N ASP A 201 -23.03 0.73 -2.74
CA ASP A 201 -22.51 1.37 -1.53
C ASP A 201 -21.07 1.85 -1.71
N VAL A 202 -20.18 0.99 -2.24
CA VAL A 202 -18.79 1.35 -2.52
C VAL A 202 -18.73 2.52 -3.51
N LYS A 203 -19.48 2.42 -4.61
CA LYS A 203 -19.55 3.44 -5.66
C LYS A 203 -20.02 4.79 -5.11
N ASN A 204 -21.08 4.78 -4.29
CA ASN A 204 -21.66 6.00 -3.74
C ASN A 204 -20.84 6.59 -2.58
N THR A 205 -20.10 5.77 -1.82
CA THR A 205 -19.07 6.28 -0.88
C THR A 205 -17.96 7.03 -1.62
N LEU A 206 -17.47 6.52 -2.75
CA LEU A 206 -16.46 7.23 -3.55
C LEU A 206 -17.01 8.54 -4.14
N ARG A 207 -18.25 8.54 -4.62
CA ARG A 207 -18.93 9.76 -5.09
C ARG A 207 -19.13 10.79 -3.98
N TYR A 208 -19.45 10.34 -2.77
CA TYR A 208 -19.50 11.19 -1.58
C TYR A 208 -18.15 11.88 -1.36
N MET A 209 -17.04 11.13 -1.40
CA MET A 209 -15.70 11.71 -1.25
C MET A 209 -15.39 12.74 -2.35
N ILE A 210 -15.72 12.45 -3.61
CA ILE A 210 -15.51 13.38 -4.73
C ILE A 210 -16.31 14.67 -4.54
N SER A 211 -17.57 14.56 -4.12
CA SER A 211 -18.48 15.70 -3.98
C SER A 211 -18.11 16.62 -2.82
N ASN A 212 -17.39 16.09 -1.82
CA ASN A 212 -17.06 16.79 -0.58
C ASN A 212 -15.54 17.03 -0.42
N ARG A 213 -14.78 16.99 -1.52
CA ARG A 213 -13.35 17.39 -1.53
C ARG A 213 -13.20 18.91 -1.34
N PHE A 214 -12.00 19.36 -0.97
CA PHE A 214 -11.72 20.79 -0.82
C PHE A 214 -11.85 21.55 -2.16
N PRO A 215 -12.06 22.88 -2.13
CA PRO A 215 -12.06 23.71 -3.34
C PRO A 215 -10.77 23.61 -4.17
N SER A 216 -9.64 23.24 -3.55
CA SER A 216 -8.37 23.01 -4.25
C SER A 216 -8.33 21.72 -5.08
N GLY A 217 -9.34 20.85 -4.95
CA GLY A 217 -9.37 19.49 -5.47
C GLY A 217 -8.75 18.44 -4.55
N ASN A 218 -8.05 18.83 -3.48
CA ASN A 218 -7.49 17.89 -2.50
C ASN A 218 -8.58 17.30 -1.59
N TYR A 219 -8.27 16.20 -0.91
CA TYR A 219 -9.22 15.49 -0.06
C TYR A 219 -8.93 15.72 1.44
N PRO A 220 -9.98 15.87 2.27
CA PRO A 220 -9.86 15.90 3.73
C PRO A 220 -9.10 14.70 4.28
N SER A 221 -8.41 14.89 5.41
CA SER A 221 -7.78 13.77 6.13
C SER A 221 -8.83 12.85 6.78
N SER A 222 -9.91 13.44 7.27
CA SER A 222 -11.02 12.81 7.99
C SER A 222 -12.27 13.68 7.84
N GLU A 223 -13.43 13.14 8.22
CA GLU A 223 -14.65 13.94 8.43
C GLU A 223 -14.35 15.18 9.28
N ASP A 224 -15.03 16.28 8.97
CA ASP A 224 -14.93 17.59 9.62
C ASP A 224 -13.54 18.26 9.61
N SER A 225 -12.56 17.69 8.91
CA SER A 225 -11.25 18.32 8.75
C SER A 225 -11.33 19.46 7.75
N GLU A 226 -11.15 20.69 8.22
CA GLU A 226 -11.09 21.89 7.37
C GLU A 226 -9.67 22.20 6.87
N SER A 227 -8.68 21.38 7.23
CA SER A 227 -7.26 21.65 6.96
C SER A 227 -6.79 21.00 5.65
N ASP A 228 -6.77 21.78 4.58
CA ASP A 228 -6.24 21.39 3.27
C ASP A 228 -4.71 21.47 3.19
N ARG A 229 -4.02 20.54 3.85
CA ARG A 229 -2.55 20.54 3.91
C ARG A 229 -1.87 19.25 3.46
N LEU A 230 -2.51 18.09 3.66
CA LEU A 230 -1.87 16.79 3.43
C LEU A 230 -2.10 16.36 1.97
N VAL A 231 -1.01 16.13 1.24
CA VAL A 231 -1.01 15.60 -0.13
C VAL A 231 -0.17 14.33 -0.12
N HIS A 232 -0.61 13.35 0.65
CA HIS A 232 0.10 12.11 0.96
C HIS A 232 -0.71 10.89 0.52
N TRP A 233 -0.07 9.73 0.34
CA TRP A 233 -0.80 8.48 0.16
C TRP A 233 -1.69 8.17 1.38
N CYS A 234 -1.14 8.30 2.59
CA CYS A 234 -1.91 8.03 3.81
C CYS A 234 -3.11 8.97 3.99
N HIS A 235 -2.99 10.24 3.60
CA HIS A 235 -4.04 11.26 3.72
C HIS A 235 -3.94 12.30 2.59
N GLY A 236 -5.01 12.42 1.80
CA GLY A 236 -5.15 13.41 0.74
C GLY A 236 -5.23 12.80 -0.66
N ALA A 237 -5.06 13.67 -1.66
CA ALA A 237 -5.23 13.35 -3.07
C ALA A 237 -4.45 12.11 -3.56
N PRO A 238 -3.17 11.86 -3.19
CA PRO A 238 -2.45 10.71 -3.74
C PRO A 238 -3.11 9.36 -3.47
N GLY A 239 -3.52 9.10 -2.22
CA GLY A 239 -4.18 7.84 -1.87
C GLY A 239 -5.53 7.70 -2.58
N VAL A 240 -6.31 8.78 -2.60
CA VAL A 240 -7.64 8.81 -3.24
C VAL A 240 -7.53 8.66 -4.76
N ALA A 241 -6.55 9.28 -5.41
CA ALA A 241 -6.34 9.17 -6.86
C ALA A 241 -6.12 7.71 -7.29
N LEU A 242 -5.29 6.97 -6.54
CA LEU A 242 -5.05 5.54 -6.78
C LEU A 242 -6.34 4.72 -6.59
N THR A 243 -7.14 5.04 -5.57
CA THR A 243 -8.46 4.40 -5.38
C THR A 243 -9.41 4.68 -6.55
N LEU A 244 -9.48 5.93 -7.01
CA LEU A 244 -10.38 6.34 -8.10
C LEU A 244 -9.95 5.74 -9.44
N ALA A 245 -8.64 5.56 -9.67
CA ALA A 245 -8.15 4.82 -10.83
C ALA A 245 -8.65 3.36 -10.82
N LYS A 246 -8.57 2.67 -9.67
CA LYS A 246 -9.16 1.33 -9.50
C LYS A 246 -10.69 1.34 -9.69
N ALA A 247 -11.38 2.37 -9.19
CA ALA A 247 -12.82 2.51 -9.35
C ALA A 247 -13.24 2.62 -10.82
N TYR A 248 -12.49 3.35 -11.65
CA TYR A 248 -12.75 3.37 -13.08
C TYR A 248 -12.53 2.01 -13.74
N GLN A 249 -11.47 1.27 -13.37
CA GLN A 249 -11.24 -0.09 -13.90
C GLN A 249 -12.43 -1.03 -13.63
N VAL A 250 -13.02 -0.94 -12.44
CA VAL A 250 -14.11 -1.82 -12.01
C VAL A 250 -15.47 -1.36 -12.54
N PHE A 251 -15.79 -0.07 -12.38
CA PHE A 251 -17.14 0.44 -12.67
C PHE A 251 -17.30 1.04 -14.06
N GLN A 252 -16.20 1.27 -14.80
CA GLN A 252 -16.19 1.89 -16.14
C GLN A 252 -16.97 3.21 -16.21
N ASP A 253 -16.96 3.97 -15.11
CA ASP A 253 -17.62 5.26 -14.96
C ASP A 253 -16.60 6.38 -15.14
N ASP A 254 -16.70 7.12 -16.25
CA ASP A 254 -15.75 8.19 -16.62
C ASP A 254 -15.63 9.29 -15.56
N HIS A 255 -16.63 9.46 -14.69
CA HIS A 255 -16.53 10.40 -13.57
C HIS A 255 -15.37 10.03 -12.62
N PHE A 256 -15.10 8.75 -12.40
CA PHE A 256 -13.97 8.30 -11.60
C PHE A 256 -12.63 8.55 -12.29
N LYS A 257 -12.55 8.31 -13.60
CA LYS A 257 -11.36 8.61 -14.41
C LYS A 257 -11.01 10.11 -14.36
N GLN A 258 -12.02 10.96 -14.58
CA GLN A 258 -11.86 12.41 -14.52
C GLN A 258 -11.45 12.87 -13.12
N SER A 259 -12.09 12.35 -12.07
CA SER A 259 -11.77 12.70 -10.68
C SER A 259 -10.36 12.24 -10.28
N ALA A 260 -9.90 11.09 -10.78
CA ALA A 260 -8.53 10.62 -10.57
C ALA A 260 -7.51 11.55 -11.26
N ALA A 261 -7.79 12.02 -12.47
CA ALA A 261 -6.95 12.99 -13.19
C ALA A 261 -6.89 14.34 -12.45
N GLU A 262 -8.01 14.84 -11.95
CA GLU A 262 -8.07 16.06 -11.14
C GLU A 262 -7.28 15.93 -9.83
N ALA A 263 -7.39 14.78 -9.16
CA ALA A 263 -6.58 14.50 -7.97
C ALA A 263 -5.08 14.46 -8.33
N ALA A 264 -4.71 13.94 -9.51
CA ALA A 264 -3.33 13.97 -9.98
C ALA A 264 -2.82 15.38 -10.30
N GLU A 265 -3.68 16.32 -10.72
CA GLU A 265 -3.30 17.74 -10.83
C GLU A 265 -2.94 18.33 -9.46
N VAL A 266 -3.64 17.96 -8.40
CA VAL A 266 -3.25 18.35 -7.03
C VAL A 266 -1.85 17.81 -6.71
N VAL A 267 -1.59 16.54 -7.02
CA VAL A 267 -0.29 15.90 -6.78
C VAL A 267 0.82 16.54 -7.63
N TRP A 268 0.53 16.93 -8.86
CA TRP A 268 1.50 17.62 -9.70
C TRP A 268 1.90 18.98 -9.12
N ASN A 269 0.92 19.75 -8.68
CA ASN A 269 1.15 21.11 -8.17
C ASN A 269 1.67 21.16 -6.73
N ARG A 270 1.34 20.17 -5.89
CA ARG A 270 1.60 20.19 -4.43
C ARG A 270 2.27 18.93 -3.88
N GLY A 271 2.49 17.92 -4.70
CA GLY A 271 2.97 16.60 -4.28
C GLY A 271 4.48 16.42 -4.26
N LEU A 272 5.26 17.44 -4.63
CA LEU A 272 6.72 17.44 -4.46
C LEU A 272 7.07 17.77 -2.98
N LEU A 273 6.79 16.81 -2.11
CA LEU A 273 6.87 16.97 -0.66
C LEU A 273 8.32 17.13 -0.17
N LYS A 274 8.49 17.76 0.99
CA LYS A 274 9.79 17.80 1.71
C LYS A 274 10.08 16.49 2.45
N ARG A 275 9.74 15.33 1.87
CA ARG A 275 9.93 13.98 2.45
C ARG A 275 10.17 12.95 1.35
N VAL A 276 11.05 11.98 1.61
CA VAL A 276 11.49 11.01 0.58
C VAL A 276 10.52 9.84 0.37
N GLY A 277 9.90 9.33 1.44
CA GLY A 277 9.28 7.99 1.47
C GLY A 277 8.02 7.74 0.63
N ILE A 278 7.44 6.56 0.82
CA ILE A 278 6.25 6.06 0.12
C ILE A 278 4.95 6.52 0.79
N CYS A 279 4.86 6.49 2.12
CA CYS A 279 3.62 6.79 2.83
C CYS A 279 3.16 8.25 2.66
N HIS A 280 4.12 9.16 2.69
CA HIS A 280 3.90 10.61 2.67
C HIS A 280 5.13 11.36 2.16
N GLY A 281 5.69 10.88 1.05
CA GLY A 281 6.84 11.49 0.39
C GLY A 281 6.72 11.47 -1.12
N ILE A 282 7.74 12.01 -1.79
CA ILE A 282 7.79 12.13 -3.25
C ILE A 282 7.72 10.73 -3.89
N SER A 283 8.35 9.71 -3.29
CA SER A 283 8.37 8.36 -3.85
C SER A 283 6.96 7.78 -3.98
N GLY A 284 6.12 7.97 -2.96
CA GLY A 284 4.72 7.51 -3.00
C GLY A 284 3.87 8.31 -3.97
N ASN A 285 4.05 9.63 -4.00
CA ASN A 285 3.26 10.50 -4.86
C ASN A 285 3.52 10.26 -6.35
N ALA A 286 4.71 9.81 -6.74
CA ALA A 286 5.02 9.44 -8.12
C ALA A 286 4.12 8.31 -8.66
N TYR A 287 3.66 7.40 -7.78
CA TYR A 287 2.79 6.28 -8.19
C TYR A 287 1.43 6.73 -8.71
N VAL A 288 0.95 7.93 -8.34
CA VAL A 288 -0.29 8.49 -8.87
C VAL A 288 -0.19 8.62 -10.38
N PHE A 289 0.92 9.17 -10.86
CA PHE A 289 1.16 9.33 -12.29
C PHE A 289 1.44 8.00 -12.96
N LEU A 290 2.15 7.08 -12.31
CA LEU A 290 2.32 5.72 -12.85
C LEU A 290 0.98 5.00 -13.01
N SER A 291 0.08 5.10 -12.03
CA SER A 291 -1.25 4.49 -12.09
C SER A 291 -2.09 5.06 -13.24
N LEU A 292 -2.10 6.39 -13.40
CA LEU A 292 -2.80 7.02 -14.52
C LEU A 292 -2.16 6.73 -15.88
N TYR A 293 -0.84 6.61 -15.95
CA TYR A 293 -0.16 6.16 -17.17
C TYR A 293 -0.61 4.75 -17.56
N ARG A 294 -0.58 3.79 -16.62
CA ARG A 294 -1.07 2.42 -16.86
C ARG A 294 -2.53 2.40 -17.29
N LEU A 295 -3.35 3.25 -16.68
CA LEU A 295 -4.78 3.31 -16.95
C LEU A 295 -5.13 3.91 -18.31
N THR A 296 -4.37 4.91 -18.76
CA THR A 296 -4.74 5.74 -19.92
C THR A 296 -3.83 5.62 -21.12
N GLY A 297 -2.61 5.10 -20.94
CA GLY A 297 -1.55 5.16 -21.94
C GLY A 297 -1.03 6.58 -22.24
N ASN A 298 -1.51 7.62 -21.54
CA ASN A 298 -1.08 8.99 -21.77
C ASN A 298 0.34 9.20 -21.22
N VAL A 299 1.29 9.40 -22.13
CA VAL A 299 2.71 9.59 -21.85
C VAL A 299 3.02 10.83 -21.01
N GLU A 300 2.11 11.79 -20.89
CA GLU A 300 2.27 12.93 -19.99
C GLU A 300 2.38 12.48 -18.53
N TYR A 301 1.57 11.50 -18.11
CA TYR A 301 1.67 10.96 -16.76
C TYR A 301 2.99 10.24 -16.53
N LEU A 302 3.50 9.51 -17.55
CA LEU A 302 4.83 8.93 -17.46
C LEU A 302 5.92 9.99 -17.32
N TYR A 303 5.80 11.11 -18.02
CA TYR A 303 6.70 12.25 -17.86
C TYR A 303 6.66 12.81 -16.43
N ARG A 304 5.48 12.98 -15.82
CA ARG A 304 5.34 13.47 -14.44
C ARG A 304 5.95 12.50 -13.42
N ALA A 305 5.72 11.19 -13.57
CA ALA A 305 6.37 10.16 -12.76
C ALA A 305 7.91 10.25 -12.86
N LYS A 306 8.43 10.38 -14.10
CA LYS A 306 9.85 10.55 -14.37
C LYS A 306 10.40 11.82 -13.72
N ALA A 307 9.70 12.95 -13.78
CA ALA A 307 10.14 14.19 -13.16
C ALA A 307 10.33 14.04 -11.64
N PHE A 308 9.38 13.38 -10.96
CA PHE A 308 9.48 13.09 -9.52
C PHE A 308 10.66 12.17 -9.20
N ALA A 309 10.85 11.10 -9.99
CA ALA A 309 11.97 10.17 -9.83
C ALA A 309 13.35 10.84 -10.08
N CYS A 310 13.46 11.68 -11.13
CA CYS A 310 14.67 12.45 -11.41
C CYS A 310 14.98 13.45 -10.29
N PHE A 311 13.98 14.17 -9.79
CA PHE A 311 14.16 15.08 -8.66
C PHE A 311 14.75 14.35 -7.44
N LEU A 312 14.21 13.16 -7.11
CA LEU A 312 14.74 12.32 -6.03
C LEU A 312 16.19 11.90 -6.27
N LEU A 313 16.51 11.39 -7.47
CA LEU A 313 17.86 10.94 -7.83
C LEU A 313 18.90 12.06 -7.72
N GLU A 314 18.55 13.28 -8.14
CA GLU A 314 19.46 14.41 -8.18
C GLU A 314 19.61 15.11 -6.82
N ASN A 315 18.51 15.18 -6.04
CA ASN A 315 18.44 16.10 -4.91
C ASN A 315 18.22 15.44 -3.54
N ALA A 316 17.69 14.21 -3.46
CA ALA A 316 17.25 13.66 -2.17
C ALA A 316 18.38 13.58 -1.14
N ASP A 317 19.55 13.03 -1.51
CA ASP A 317 20.67 12.89 -0.57
C ASP A 317 21.18 14.24 -0.06
N ARG A 318 21.30 15.22 -0.96
CA ARG A 318 21.72 16.58 -0.62
C ARG A 318 20.71 17.28 0.29
N LEU A 319 19.43 17.27 -0.09
CA LEU A 319 18.36 17.93 0.67
C LEU A 319 18.11 17.27 2.04
N ILE A 320 18.34 15.96 2.17
CA ILE A 320 18.28 15.26 3.46
C ILE A 320 19.46 15.68 4.34
N ALA A 321 20.67 15.75 3.79
CA ALA A 321 21.86 16.18 4.54
C ALA A 321 21.77 17.66 5.00
N GLU A 322 21.09 18.50 4.23
CA GLU A 322 20.81 19.91 4.54
C GLU A 322 19.56 20.12 5.43
N GLU A 323 18.89 19.04 5.87
CA GLU A 323 17.63 19.06 6.64
C GLU A 323 16.45 19.76 5.93
N ALA A 324 16.58 20.07 4.64
CA ALA A 324 15.53 20.64 3.80
C ALA A 324 14.48 19.60 3.38
N MET A 325 14.81 18.31 3.46
CA MET A 325 13.92 17.17 3.20
C MET A 325 14.05 16.14 4.34
N HIS A 326 12.92 15.65 4.85
CA HIS A 326 12.92 14.60 5.87
C HIS A 326 13.21 13.22 5.23
N GLY A 327 14.22 12.52 5.76
CA GLY A 327 14.63 11.18 5.30
C GLY A 327 13.76 10.02 5.79
N GLY A 328 12.81 10.27 6.69
CA GLY A 328 11.99 9.26 7.38
C GLY A 328 12.49 8.97 8.80
N ASP A 329 11.60 8.67 9.74
CA ASP A 329 11.98 8.36 11.14
C ASP A 329 12.75 7.03 11.21
N ARG A 330 12.46 6.14 10.25
CA ARG A 330 13.29 4.99 9.88
C ARG A 330 13.88 5.24 8.47
N PRO A 331 15.08 5.84 8.36
CA PRO A 331 15.61 6.36 7.09
C PRO A 331 15.82 5.33 5.97
N PHE A 332 15.84 4.03 6.32
CA PHE A 332 16.03 2.93 5.38
C PHE A 332 14.80 2.01 5.29
N SER A 333 13.66 2.39 5.88
CA SER A 333 12.42 1.63 5.75
C SER A 333 11.76 1.80 4.39
N LEU A 334 10.84 0.88 4.08
CA LEU A 334 10.08 0.91 2.83
C LEU A 334 9.08 2.08 2.81
N PHE A 335 8.29 2.27 3.86
CA PHE A 335 7.22 3.26 3.82
C PHE A 335 7.68 4.70 4.13
N GLU A 336 8.78 4.89 4.87
CA GLU A 336 9.22 6.24 5.26
C GLU A 336 10.53 6.66 4.59
N GLY A 337 11.40 5.69 4.32
CA GLY A 337 12.79 5.92 4.00
C GLY A 337 13.19 5.63 2.56
N LYS A 338 14.51 5.44 2.39
CA LYS A 338 15.18 5.23 1.10
C LYS A 338 14.88 3.89 0.44
N ALA A 339 14.38 2.89 1.17
CA ALA A 339 13.95 1.64 0.54
C ALA A 339 12.73 1.87 -0.36
N GLY A 340 11.81 2.75 0.05
CA GLY A 340 10.68 3.18 -0.78
C GLY A 340 11.12 3.93 -2.04
N MET A 341 12.11 4.80 -1.93
CA MET A 341 12.73 5.45 -3.09
C MET A 341 13.37 4.43 -4.03
N ALA A 342 14.14 3.46 -3.50
CA ALA A 342 14.73 2.40 -4.32
C ALA A 342 13.65 1.56 -5.02
N TYR A 343 12.55 1.27 -4.33
CA TYR A 343 11.42 0.50 -4.87
C TYR A 343 10.78 1.24 -6.05
N LEU A 344 10.47 2.54 -5.91
CA LEU A 344 9.98 3.37 -7.02
C LEU A 344 10.94 3.34 -8.21
N LEU A 345 12.24 3.51 -7.97
CA LEU A 345 13.23 3.55 -9.05
C LEU A 345 13.34 2.22 -9.81
N LEU A 346 13.12 1.09 -9.14
CA LEU A 346 13.02 -0.21 -9.80
C LEU A 346 11.73 -0.32 -10.62
N ASP A 347 10.62 0.19 -10.11
CA ASP A 347 9.34 0.25 -10.86
C ASP A 347 9.41 1.14 -12.10
N MET A 348 10.21 2.21 -12.06
CA MET A 348 10.43 3.08 -13.22
C MET A 348 11.17 2.38 -14.38
N VAL A 349 11.78 1.21 -14.16
CA VAL A 349 12.42 0.43 -15.23
C VAL A 349 11.37 -0.14 -16.18
N ASN A 350 10.22 -0.57 -15.66
CA ASN A 350 9.08 -1.01 -16.47
C ASN A 350 7.77 -0.36 -15.96
N PRO A 351 7.51 0.90 -16.35
CA PRO A 351 6.40 1.69 -15.79
C PRO A 351 5.01 1.09 -16.01
N SER A 352 4.80 0.28 -17.06
CA SER A 352 3.51 -0.38 -17.32
C SER A 352 3.19 -1.48 -16.29
N GLU A 353 4.21 -2.05 -15.66
CA GLU A 353 4.08 -3.10 -14.64
C GLU A 353 4.21 -2.56 -13.20
N SER A 354 4.39 -1.25 -13.05
CA SER A 354 4.53 -0.64 -11.73
C SER A 354 3.27 -0.82 -10.89
N ARG A 355 3.42 -0.93 -9.56
CA ARG A 355 2.32 -1.00 -8.59
C ARG A 355 2.76 -0.34 -7.30
N PHE A 356 1.93 0.54 -6.73
CA PHE A 356 2.22 1.08 -5.39
C PHE A 356 2.35 -0.09 -4.40
N PRO A 357 3.49 -0.23 -3.69
CA PRO A 357 3.76 -1.42 -2.88
C PRO A 357 2.73 -1.57 -1.76
N ALA A 358 2.14 -2.77 -1.67
CA ALA A 358 1.12 -3.11 -0.68
C ALA A 358 -0.16 -2.26 -0.73
N TYR A 359 -0.47 -1.68 -1.90
CA TYR A 359 -1.74 -1.00 -2.12
C TYR A 359 -2.38 -1.43 -3.44
N GLU A 360 -1.70 -1.23 -4.56
CA GLU A 360 -2.16 -1.72 -5.85
C GLU A 360 -1.73 -3.19 -6.03
N LEU A 361 -2.64 -4.03 -6.54
CA LEU A 361 -2.39 -5.43 -6.90
C LEU A 361 -2.01 -5.53 -8.39
#